data_AF-A0AAD8LZ29-F1
#
_entry.id   AF-A0AAD8LZ29-F1
#
_cell.length_a   1.000
_cell.length_b   1.000
_cell.length_c   1.000
_cell.angle_alpha   90.00
_cell.angle_beta   90.00
_cell.angle_gamma   90.00
#
_symmetry.space_group_name_H-M   'P 1'
#
loop_
_entity.id
_entity.type
_entity.pdbx_description
1 polymer ?
#
loop_
_entity_poly.entity_id
_entity_poly.type
_entity_poly.pdbx_seq_one_letter_code
_entity_poly.pdbx_strand_id
1 'polypeptide(L)'
;MSLGYAQKLSYKEDVGSVGMPEFFDANKLLQQKIEKLARMIEKSKHLVAFTGAGISTSCGIPDFRGPKGVWTLQHEGKGVPQASLPFDRAMPSITHMALVELEKAGILKFVISQNVDSLHLRSGIPREKLSELHGNSFREVCPSCGAEYVRDFEVETIGLKETPRRCSAMNCRSRLRDSVLDWEDELPRKEMNLAEKHCQMADVVLCLGTSLQITPACNLPLRSVRGGGEIVIVNLQKTPKDKKAKLVIHGLVDKVIVGVMQILNMRIPPYVRIDLFQIIYGCNSGGKYARWSIKVCSVHGESAPLPFIQSVEVSFPERPELKTALLEQQPFSLKRELIRTRPVKVVLKLNFSDGCACHFTTVELPVDFQASADYVSRERNVVFQNLRDTTVKSNCCGHLSVVEKKLLSAPAPTAKRESMIYAIVTNIIEYAGLPLSNWLSKINPKGKRGSRKVKLLGDGNVVKKHEDVISSETPLKKVRAY
;
A
#
# COMPACT_ATOMS: atom_id res chain seq x y z
N MET A 1 -5.54 -13.12 -9.19
CA MET A 1 -5.37 -12.69 -7.79
C MET A 1 -6.66 -12.03 -7.33
N SER A 2 -7.12 -12.29 -6.10
CA SER A 2 -8.39 -11.77 -5.59
C SER A 2 -8.35 -10.24 -5.46
N LEU A 3 -9.46 -9.56 -5.75
CA LEU A 3 -9.66 -8.14 -5.43
C LEU A 3 -10.00 -7.90 -3.95
N GLY A 4 -9.69 -8.88 -3.10
CA GLY A 4 -9.87 -8.80 -1.66
C GLY A 4 -11.32 -8.53 -1.30
N TYR A 5 -11.54 -7.41 -0.61
CA TYR A 5 -12.81 -6.97 -0.05
C TYR A 5 -13.98 -6.92 -1.05
N ALA A 6 -13.74 -6.58 -2.32
CA ALA A 6 -14.82 -6.39 -3.30
C ALA A 6 -15.58 -7.70 -3.62
N GLN A 7 -14.90 -8.84 -3.48
CA GLN A 7 -15.52 -10.16 -3.67
C GLN A 7 -16.31 -10.64 -2.45
N LYS A 8 -16.08 -10.01 -1.28
CA LYS A 8 -16.68 -10.40 0.00
C LYS A 8 -17.99 -9.65 0.28
N LEU A 9 -18.27 -8.56 -0.44
CA LEU A 9 -19.46 -7.72 -0.29
C LEU A 9 -20.74 -8.49 -0.59
N SER A 10 -21.79 -8.23 0.20
CA SER A 10 -23.11 -8.76 -0.08
C SER A 10 -23.60 -8.23 -1.43
N TYR A 11 -24.39 -9.03 -2.15
CA TYR A 11 -24.98 -8.59 -3.40
C TYR A 11 -25.92 -7.42 -3.15
N LYS A 12 -25.88 -6.42 -4.03
CA LYS A 12 -26.83 -5.31 -4.04
C LYS A 12 -27.21 -4.99 -5.46
N GLU A 13 -28.50 -4.85 -5.70
CA GLU A 13 -29.05 -4.53 -7.02
C GLU A 13 -28.77 -3.07 -7.38
N ASP A 14 -29.11 -2.13 -6.49
CA ASP A 14 -28.83 -0.70 -6.68
C ASP A 14 -27.46 -0.30 -6.10
N VAL A 15 -26.50 -0.21 -7.00
CA VAL A 15 -25.14 0.30 -6.75
C VAL A 15 -24.93 1.71 -7.30
N GLY A 16 -26.00 2.39 -7.71
CA GLY A 16 -25.97 3.69 -8.40
C GLY A 16 -25.61 3.57 -9.89
N SER A 17 -25.35 4.71 -10.53
CA SER A 17 -25.00 4.76 -11.95
C SER A 17 -23.57 4.26 -12.19
N VAL A 18 -23.44 3.23 -13.03
CA VAL A 18 -22.18 2.57 -13.40
C VAL A 18 -21.82 2.87 -14.87
N GLY A 19 -20.55 2.71 -15.23
CA GLY A 19 -20.10 2.77 -16.63
C GLY A 19 -20.29 4.13 -17.32
N MET A 20 -20.44 5.21 -16.56
CA MET A 20 -20.68 6.54 -17.11
C MET A 20 -19.51 7.00 -18.01
N PRO A 21 -19.78 7.76 -19.10
CA PRO A 21 -18.72 8.27 -19.98
C PRO A 21 -17.68 9.10 -19.22
N GLU A 22 -16.42 8.92 -19.60
CA GLU A 22 -15.30 9.73 -19.14
C GLU A 22 -15.14 10.99 -20.00
N PHE A 23 -14.82 12.10 -19.35
CA PHE A 23 -14.56 13.39 -19.97
C PHE A 23 -13.10 13.78 -19.74
N PHE A 24 -12.53 14.48 -20.72
CA PHE A 24 -11.15 14.98 -20.65
C PHE A 24 -11.13 16.43 -21.13
N ASP A 25 -10.79 17.36 -20.22
CA ASP A 25 -10.58 18.75 -20.56
C ASP A 25 -9.42 18.87 -21.56
N ALA A 26 -9.60 19.68 -22.60
CA ALA A 26 -8.55 19.95 -23.57
C ALA A 26 -7.32 20.56 -22.88
N ASN A 27 -6.11 20.27 -23.37
CA ASN A 27 -4.85 20.61 -22.68
C ASN A 27 -4.77 22.08 -22.18
N LYS A 28 -5.16 23.06 -23.01
CA LYS A 28 -5.16 24.48 -22.63
C LYS A 28 -6.13 24.78 -21.47
N LEU A 29 -7.34 24.22 -21.54
CA LEU A 29 -8.35 24.38 -20.49
C LEU A 29 -7.93 23.67 -19.20
N LEU A 30 -7.40 22.46 -19.32
CA LEU A 30 -6.89 21.68 -18.19
C LEU A 30 -5.80 22.46 -17.44
N GLN A 31 -4.84 23.04 -18.17
CA GLN A 31 -3.78 23.86 -17.60
C GLN A 31 -4.33 25.08 -16.84
N GLN A 32 -5.27 25.81 -17.44
CA GLN A 32 -5.93 26.96 -16.78
C GLN A 32 -6.67 26.56 -15.49
N LYS A 33 -7.32 25.38 -15.49
CA LYS A 33 -8.01 24.86 -14.31
C LYS A 33 -7.02 24.41 -13.22
N ILE A 34 -5.89 23.80 -13.59
CA ILE A 34 -4.80 23.44 -12.68
C ILE A 34 -4.24 24.70 -12.00
N GLU A 35 -3.96 25.76 -12.75
CA GLU A 35 -3.51 27.05 -12.20
C GLU A 35 -4.53 27.68 -11.25
N LYS A 36 -5.82 27.60 -11.60
CA LYS A 36 -6.88 28.07 -10.72
C LYS A 36 -6.94 27.26 -9.44
N LEU A 37 -6.84 25.93 -9.51
CA LEU A 37 -6.81 25.05 -8.35
C LEU A 37 -5.59 25.33 -7.46
N ALA A 38 -4.39 25.50 -8.04
CA ALA A 38 -3.19 25.84 -7.28
C ALA A 38 -3.38 27.14 -6.48
N ARG A 39 -3.94 28.20 -7.10
CA ARG A 39 -4.28 29.45 -6.40
C ARG A 39 -5.32 29.28 -5.30
N MET A 40 -6.28 28.38 -5.47
CA MET A 40 -7.28 28.08 -4.43
C MET A 40 -6.65 27.36 -3.24
N ILE A 41 -5.75 26.40 -3.50
CA ILE A 41 -5.01 25.66 -2.46
C ILE A 41 -4.06 26.61 -1.71
N GLU A 42 -3.30 27.44 -2.43
CA GLU A 42 -2.37 28.41 -1.85
C GLU A 42 -3.06 29.41 -0.89
N LYS A 43 -4.28 29.84 -1.23
CA LYS A 43 -5.07 30.79 -0.42
C LYS A 43 -5.90 30.14 0.69
N SER A 44 -6.05 28.82 0.66
CA SER A 44 -6.87 28.08 1.61
C SER A 44 -6.21 28.07 2.99
N LYS A 45 -6.97 28.44 4.01
CA LYS A 45 -6.58 28.35 5.42
C LYS A 45 -6.95 26.99 6.02
N HIS A 46 -7.98 26.35 5.48
CA HIS A 46 -8.46 25.05 5.95
C HIS A 46 -8.84 24.13 4.79
N LEU A 47 -7.82 23.61 4.10
CA LEU A 47 -8.00 22.66 3.01
C LEU A 47 -8.39 21.27 3.56
N VAL A 48 -9.42 20.68 2.97
CA VAL A 48 -9.84 19.29 3.22
C VAL A 48 -9.83 18.51 1.91
N ALA A 49 -9.22 17.33 1.90
CA ALA A 49 -9.30 16.41 0.78
C ALA A 49 -10.44 15.40 1.02
N PHE A 50 -11.26 15.15 -0.01
CA PHE A 50 -12.30 14.13 0.00
C PHE A 50 -12.03 13.13 -1.13
N THR A 51 -11.65 11.90 -0.81
CA THR A 51 -11.09 10.96 -1.81
C THR A 51 -11.95 9.71 -2.01
N GLY A 52 -12.03 9.26 -3.26
CA GLY A 52 -12.63 7.98 -3.65
C GLY A 52 -11.69 7.10 -4.46
N ALA A 53 -12.21 5.97 -4.96
CA ALA A 53 -11.40 4.90 -5.53
C ALA A 53 -10.57 5.32 -6.76
N GLY A 54 -10.97 6.41 -7.44
CA GLY A 54 -10.26 6.95 -8.60
C GLY A 54 -8.80 7.30 -8.33
N ILE A 55 -8.44 7.72 -7.09
CA ILE A 55 -7.04 8.04 -6.75
C ILE A 55 -6.13 6.81 -6.61
N SER A 56 -6.73 5.62 -6.53
CA SER A 56 -6.04 4.32 -6.37
C SER A 56 -6.00 3.51 -7.67
N THR A 57 -6.63 3.98 -8.74
CA THR A 57 -6.64 3.31 -10.06
C THR A 57 -5.25 3.12 -10.65
N SER A 58 -4.37 4.12 -10.50
CA SER A 58 -2.96 4.04 -10.92
C SER A 58 -2.11 3.13 -10.03
N CYS A 59 -2.63 2.72 -8.87
CA CYS A 59 -1.99 1.77 -7.94
C CYS A 59 -2.31 0.31 -8.28
N GLY A 60 -3.03 0.06 -9.39
CA GLY A 60 -3.49 -1.27 -9.77
C GLY A 60 -4.77 -1.74 -9.07
N ILE A 61 -5.42 -0.87 -8.29
CA ILE A 61 -6.69 -1.13 -7.61
C ILE A 61 -7.82 -0.54 -8.47
N PRO A 62 -8.74 -1.36 -9.01
CA PRO A 62 -9.83 -0.85 -9.83
C PRO A 62 -10.78 0.02 -9.01
N ASP A 63 -11.43 0.97 -9.68
CA ASP A 63 -12.54 1.70 -9.09
C ASP A 63 -13.82 0.84 -9.07
N PHE A 64 -14.92 1.43 -8.61
CA PHE A 64 -16.20 0.76 -8.53
C PHE A 64 -17.11 0.99 -9.74
N ARG A 65 -17.15 2.23 -10.27
CA ARG A 65 -18.19 2.70 -11.22
C ARG A 65 -17.64 3.23 -12.53
N GLY A 66 -16.33 3.25 -12.70
CA GLY A 66 -15.67 3.59 -13.96
C GLY A 66 -16.04 2.61 -15.07
N PRO A 67 -15.62 2.86 -16.31
CA PRO A 67 -15.89 1.97 -17.44
C PRO A 67 -15.42 0.51 -17.23
N LYS A 68 -14.42 0.30 -16.37
CA LYS A 68 -13.90 -1.02 -15.97
C LYS A 68 -14.00 -1.25 -14.46
N GLY A 69 -14.88 -0.51 -13.79
CA GLY A 69 -15.09 -0.62 -12.36
C GLY A 69 -15.71 -1.94 -11.94
N VAL A 70 -15.53 -2.31 -10.67
CA VAL A 70 -16.07 -3.56 -10.09
C VAL A 70 -17.56 -3.73 -10.38
N TRP A 71 -18.37 -2.72 -10.08
CA TRP A 71 -19.83 -2.76 -10.24
C TRP A 71 -20.23 -2.73 -11.70
N THR A 72 -19.54 -1.95 -12.53
CA THR A 72 -19.77 -1.91 -13.98
C THR A 72 -19.59 -3.29 -14.60
N LEU A 73 -18.49 -3.96 -14.30
CA LEU A 73 -18.20 -5.29 -14.85
C LEU A 73 -19.19 -6.34 -14.33
N GLN A 74 -19.55 -6.32 -13.05
CA GLN A 74 -20.58 -7.21 -12.51
C GLN A 74 -21.94 -7.01 -13.19
N HIS A 75 -22.36 -5.76 -13.45
CA HIS A 75 -23.60 -5.47 -14.16
C HIS A 75 -23.58 -5.95 -15.62
N GLU A 76 -22.41 -5.96 -16.25
CA GLU A 76 -22.20 -6.53 -17.59
C GLU A 76 -22.13 -8.07 -17.59
N GLY A 77 -22.37 -8.73 -16.45
CA GLY A 77 -22.23 -10.19 -16.30
C GLY A 77 -20.77 -10.67 -16.32
N LYS A 78 -19.81 -9.75 -16.18
CA LYS A 78 -18.38 -10.06 -16.07
C LYS A 78 -18.00 -10.24 -14.61
N GLY A 79 -16.99 -11.08 -14.36
CA GLY A 79 -16.43 -11.24 -13.03
C GLY A 79 -15.75 -9.97 -12.52
N VAL A 80 -15.41 -9.99 -11.23
CA VAL A 80 -14.64 -8.93 -10.56
C VAL A 80 -13.28 -8.79 -11.29
N PRO A 81 -12.83 -7.57 -11.65
CA PRO A 81 -11.60 -7.38 -12.42
C PRO A 81 -10.38 -8.10 -11.81
N GLN A 82 -9.41 -8.51 -12.61
CA GLN A 82 -8.17 -9.05 -12.02
C GLN A 82 -7.29 -7.89 -11.55
N ALA A 83 -6.90 -7.90 -10.27
CA ALA A 83 -5.89 -6.99 -9.76
C ALA A 83 -4.54 -7.29 -10.42
N SER A 84 -3.78 -6.25 -10.77
CA SER A 84 -2.45 -6.38 -11.39
C SER A 84 -1.36 -6.79 -10.40
N LEU A 85 -1.60 -6.57 -9.11
CA LEU A 85 -0.74 -6.92 -7.98
C LEU A 85 -1.60 -7.34 -6.77
N PRO A 86 -1.05 -8.10 -5.80
CA PRO A 86 -1.76 -8.38 -4.55
C PRO A 86 -2.15 -7.09 -3.84
N PHE A 87 -3.33 -7.05 -3.23
CA PHE A 87 -3.87 -5.83 -2.62
C PHE A 87 -2.99 -5.27 -1.48
N ASP A 88 -2.39 -6.14 -0.66
CA ASP A 88 -1.40 -5.77 0.36
C ASP A 88 -0.10 -5.22 -0.24
N ARG A 89 0.19 -5.53 -1.51
CA ARG A 89 1.36 -5.02 -2.25
C ARG A 89 1.13 -3.66 -2.90
N ALA A 90 -0.10 -3.15 -2.94
CA ALA A 90 -0.40 -1.83 -3.47
C ALA A 90 0.37 -0.74 -2.73
N MET A 91 0.89 0.22 -3.50
CA MET A 91 1.67 1.34 -3.00
C MET A 91 0.93 2.65 -3.32
N PRO A 92 1.06 3.68 -2.48
CA PRO A 92 0.36 4.94 -2.67
C PRO A 92 0.63 5.56 -4.06
N SER A 93 -0.38 6.18 -4.67
CA SER A 93 -0.19 6.95 -5.90
C SER A 93 0.55 8.26 -5.62
N ILE A 94 0.96 8.93 -6.69
CA ILE A 94 1.52 10.29 -6.62
C ILE A 94 0.56 11.27 -5.96
N THR A 95 -0.76 11.08 -6.16
CA THR A 95 -1.79 11.87 -5.47
C THR A 95 -1.74 11.66 -3.96
N HIS A 96 -1.63 10.41 -3.48
CA HIS A 96 -1.51 10.14 -2.04
C HIS A 96 -0.28 10.81 -1.45
N MET A 97 0.87 10.72 -2.13
CA MET A 97 2.12 11.30 -1.65
C MET A 97 2.14 12.83 -1.74
N ALA A 98 1.45 13.43 -2.71
CA ALA A 98 1.23 14.87 -2.75
C ALA A 98 0.37 15.35 -1.58
N LEU A 99 -0.65 14.60 -1.18
CA LEU A 99 -1.44 14.92 0.02
C LEU A 99 -0.60 14.83 1.29
N VAL A 100 0.34 13.87 1.38
CA VAL A 100 1.31 13.80 2.49
C VAL A 100 2.17 15.06 2.55
N GLU A 101 2.66 15.53 1.40
CA GLU A 101 3.47 16.75 1.35
C GLU A 101 2.67 18.00 1.75
N LEU A 102 1.43 18.13 1.26
CA LEU A 102 0.54 19.22 1.64
C LEU A 102 0.19 19.19 3.13
N GLU A 103 0.06 17.99 3.72
CA GLU A 103 -0.19 17.81 5.16
C GLU A 103 1.02 18.23 5.99
N LYS A 104 2.23 17.78 5.60
CA LYS A 104 3.49 18.16 6.25
C LYS A 104 3.76 19.66 6.19
N ALA A 105 3.44 20.29 5.07
CA ALA A 105 3.52 21.75 4.91
C ALA A 105 2.43 22.50 5.69
N GLY A 106 1.50 21.79 6.34
CA GLY A 106 0.40 22.37 7.10
C GLY A 106 -0.70 22.99 6.24
N ILE A 107 -0.70 22.77 4.92
CA ILE A 107 -1.74 23.27 4.00
C ILE A 107 -2.98 22.40 4.11
N LEU A 108 -2.82 21.07 3.96
CA LEU A 108 -3.89 20.10 4.11
C LEU A 108 -4.18 19.85 5.60
N LYS A 109 -5.40 20.16 6.03
CA LYS A 109 -5.80 20.02 7.44
C LYS A 109 -6.41 18.67 7.77
N PHE A 110 -7.04 18.04 6.79
CA PHE A 110 -7.75 16.79 7.01
C PHE A 110 -8.02 16.03 5.71
N VAL A 111 -8.03 14.71 5.78
CA VAL A 111 -8.40 13.79 4.69
C VAL A 111 -9.64 13.03 5.09
N ILE A 112 -10.63 13.00 4.21
CA ILE A 112 -11.84 12.19 4.33
C ILE A 112 -11.82 11.20 3.17
N SER A 113 -11.78 9.92 3.47
CA SER A 113 -11.67 8.87 2.47
C SER A 113 -12.86 7.93 2.48
N GLN A 114 -13.33 7.60 1.27
CA GLN A 114 -14.28 6.52 1.02
C GLN A 114 -13.57 5.18 0.70
N ASN A 115 -12.25 5.20 0.59
CA ASN A 115 -11.45 4.03 0.21
C ASN A 115 -11.17 3.15 1.43
N VAL A 116 -11.14 1.85 1.19
CA VAL A 116 -10.79 0.82 2.19
C VAL A 116 -9.39 0.24 1.98
N ASP A 117 -8.61 0.81 1.05
CA ASP A 117 -7.29 0.33 0.60
C ASP A 117 -6.12 0.64 1.55
N SER A 118 -6.38 1.43 2.59
CA SER A 118 -5.39 1.88 3.57
C SER A 118 -4.24 2.72 2.99
N LEU A 119 -4.29 3.15 1.72
CA LEU A 119 -3.14 3.80 1.07
C LEU A 119 -2.84 5.18 1.67
N HIS A 120 -3.82 5.89 2.22
CA HIS A 120 -3.58 7.13 3.00
C HIS A 120 -2.82 6.86 4.30
N LEU A 121 -3.23 5.86 5.07
CA LEU A 121 -2.54 5.52 6.32
C LEU A 121 -1.11 5.04 6.03
N ARG A 122 -0.95 4.23 4.97
CA ARG A 122 0.33 3.66 4.56
C ARG A 122 1.25 4.70 3.92
N SER A 123 0.72 5.72 3.24
CA SER A 123 1.52 6.84 2.71
C SER A 123 2.13 7.71 3.81
N GLY A 124 1.57 7.66 5.01
CA GLY A 124 2.04 8.41 6.18
C GLY A 124 1.14 9.58 6.55
N ILE A 125 -0.09 9.68 6.03
CA ILE A 125 -1.07 10.61 6.59
C ILE A 125 -1.34 10.23 8.05
N PRO A 126 -1.22 11.18 9.01
CA PRO A 126 -1.48 10.88 10.42
C PRO A 126 -2.90 10.40 10.65
N ARG A 127 -3.08 9.36 11.49
CA ARG A 127 -4.38 8.73 11.76
C ARG A 127 -5.41 9.73 12.30
N GLU A 128 -4.95 10.69 13.11
CA GLU A 128 -5.76 11.77 13.70
C GLU A 128 -6.20 12.83 12.69
N LYS A 129 -5.62 12.86 11.48
CA LYS A 129 -5.99 13.74 10.36
C LYS A 129 -6.73 13.01 9.23
N LEU A 130 -7.18 11.78 9.48
CA LEU A 130 -7.83 10.92 8.49
C LEU A 130 -9.16 10.38 9.03
N SER A 131 -10.23 10.58 8.26
CA SER A 131 -11.49 9.85 8.43
C SER A 131 -11.66 8.77 7.35
N GLU A 132 -11.75 7.50 7.75
CA GLU A 132 -11.99 6.35 6.84
C GLU A 132 -13.45 5.90 6.92
N LEU A 133 -14.31 6.52 6.11
CA LEU A 133 -15.76 6.41 6.25
C LEU A 133 -16.31 5.01 6.02
N HIS A 134 -15.71 4.24 5.11
CA HIS A 134 -16.18 2.89 4.76
C HIS A 134 -15.35 1.78 5.41
N GLY A 135 -14.50 2.15 6.37
CA GLY A 135 -13.57 1.23 6.99
C GLY A 135 -12.22 1.14 6.30
N ASN A 136 -11.45 0.14 6.70
CA ASN A 136 -10.13 -0.14 6.18
C ASN A 136 -9.89 -1.65 6.21
N SER A 137 -9.57 -2.23 5.05
CA SER A 137 -9.39 -3.68 4.87
C SER A 137 -8.18 -4.26 5.60
N PHE A 138 -7.34 -3.42 6.20
CA PHE A 138 -6.17 -3.80 7.00
C PHE A 138 -6.39 -3.50 8.48
N ARG A 139 -7.57 -3.03 8.89
CA ARG A 139 -7.86 -2.64 10.27
C ARG A 139 -8.92 -3.53 10.91
N GLU A 140 -8.63 -3.92 12.13
CA GLU A 140 -9.55 -4.58 13.04
C GLU A 140 -9.79 -3.71 14.27
N VAL A 141 -10.98 -3.80 14.86
CA VAL A 141 -11.38 -3.03 16.04
C VAL A 141 -11.91 -3.97 17.11
N CYS A 142 -11.49 -3.76 18.36
CA CYS A 142 -12.06 -4.47 19.49
C CYS A 142 -13.43 -3.86 19.85
N PRO A 143 -14.53 -4.62 19.78
CA PRO A 143 -15.85 -4.09 20.11
C PRO A 143 -16.03 -3.77 21.61
N SER A 144 -15.17 -4.33 22.47
CA SER A 144 -15.26 -4.16 23.92
C SER A 144 -14.52 -2.93 24.45
N CYS A 145 -13.28 -2.70 23.98
CA CYS A 145 -12.45 -1.59 24.48
C CYS A 145 -12.17 -0.50 23.41
N GLY A 146 -12.57 -0.72 22.16
CA GLY A 146 -12.35 0.23 21.06
C GLY A 146 -10.92 0.29 20.53
N ALA A 147 -10.01 -0.58 21.00
CA ALA A 147 -8.64 -0.64 20.49
C ALA A 147 -8.62 -1.00 19.00
N GLU A 148 -7.88 -0.22 18.21
CA GLU A 148 -7.67 -0.42 16.77
C GLU A 148 -6.36 -1.17 16.52
N TYR A 149 -6.37 -2.09 15.56
CA TYR A 149 -5.21 -2.88 15.13
C TYR A 149 -5.06 -2.78 13.63
N VAL A 150 -4.00 -2.13 13.17
CA VAL A 150 -3.62 -2.09 11.74
C VAL A 150 -2.66 -3.24 11.45
N ARG A 151 -2.93 -3.96 10.36
CA ARG A 151 -2.19 -5.14 9.90
C ARG A 151 -1.42 -4.83 8.62
N ASP A 152 -0.39 -5.63 8.34
CA ASP A 152 0.34 -5.63 7.07
C ASP A 152 -0.25 -6.63 6.04
N PHE A 153 -1.36 -7.29 6.39
CA PHE A 153 -2.14 -8.18 5.54
C PHE A 153 -3.63 -7.77 5.52
N GLU A 154 -4.34 -8.18 4.47
CA GLU A 154 -5.79 -7.96 4.37
C GLU A 154 -6.55 -8.80 5.40
N VAL A 155 -7.47 -8.17 6.14
CA VAL A 155 -8.38 -8.85 7.06
C VAL A 155 -9.36 -9.74 6.28
N GLU A 156 -9.58 -10.95 6.79
CA GLU A 156 -10.27 -12.02 6.06
C GLU A 156 -11.77 -11.78 5.92
N THR A 157 -12.36 -11.01 6.84
CA THR A 157 -13.80 -10.71 6.90
C THR A 157 -14.13 -9.29 6.50
N ILE A 158 -15.40 -9.04 6.18
CA ILE A 158 -15.99 -7.72 6.03
C ILE A 158 -17.39 -7.70 6.68
N GLY A 159 -17.98 -6.53 6.82
CA GLY A 159 -19.33 -6.36 7.38
C GLY A 159 -19.31 -6.44 8.90
N LEU A 160 -18.26 -5.89 9.52
CA LEU A 160 -18.10 -5.82 10.97
C LEU A 160 -18.14 -7.20 11.66
N LYS A 161 -17.66 -8.23 10.98
CA LYS A 161 -17.69 -9.62 11.45
C LYS A 161 -16.49 -9.92 12.34
N GLU A 162 -16.64 -10.92 13.20
CA GLU A 162 -15.54 -11.38 14.03
C GLU A 162 -14.42 -12.00 13.19
N THR A 163 -13.20 -11.63 13.54
CA THR A 163 -11.97 -12.18 13.01
C THR A 163 -11.45 -13.28 13.95
N PRO A 164 -10.50 -14.13 13.51
CA PRO A 164 -9.94 -15.18 14.38
C PRO A 164 -9.06 -14.61 15.53
N ARG A 165 -8.77 -13.30 15.52
CA ARG A 165 -7.84 -12.66 16.45
C ARG A 165 -8.56 -12.07 17.66
N ARG A 166 -7.83 -11.98 18.78
CA ARG A 166 -8.32 -11.42 20.05
C ARG A 166 -7.57 -10.13 20.40
N CYS A 167 -8.24 -9.26 21.14
CA CYS A 167 -7.64 -8.05 21.67
C CYS A 167 -6.41 -8.37 22.53
N SER A 168 -5.34 -7.60 22.36
CA SER A 168 -4.12 -7.69 23.18
C SER A 168 -4.04 -6.60 24.25
N ALA A 169 -5.06 -5.74 24.37
CA ALA A 169 -5.11 -4.72 25.42
C ALA A 169 -5.20 -5.39 26.81
N MET A 170 -4.61 -4.74 27.81
CA MET A 170 -4.61 -5.26 29.18
C MET A 170 -6.05 -5.51 29.65
N ASN A 171 -6.30 -6.70 30.18
CA ASN A 171 -7.62 -7.16 30.65
C ASN A 171 -8.74 -7.23 29.59
N CYS A 172 -8.41 -7.13 28.29
CA CYS A 172 -9.36 -7.37 27.21
C CYS A 172 -8.93 -8.60 26.40
N ARG A 173 -9.85 -9.54 26.16
CA ARG A 173 -9.61 -10.72 25.31
C ARG A 173 -10.74 -10.99 24.31
N SER A 174 -11.62 -10.01 24.12
CA SER A 174 -12.72 -10.10 23.17
C SER A 174 -12.19 -10.32 21.76
N ARG A 175 -12.96 -11.02 20.93
CA ARG A 175 -12.64 -11.19 19.51
C ARG A 175 -12.68 -9.82 18.82
N LEU A 176 -11.71 -9.60 17.93
CA LEU A 176 -11.66 -8.40 17.11
C LEU A 176 -12.66 -8.53 15.97
N ARG A 177 -13.16 -7.40 15.47
CA ARG A 177 -13.99 -7.33 14.26
C ARG A 177 -13.24 -6.60 13.15
N ASP A 178 -13.52 -6.94 11.90
CA ASP A 178 -13.09 -6.08 10.80
C ASP A 178 -13.78 -4.71 10.87
N SER A 179 -13.28 -3.76 10.08
CA SER A 179 -13.84 -2.41 10.04
C SER A 179 -14.53 -2.03 8.74
N VAL A 180 -14.53 -2.93 7.74
CA VAL A 180 -15.11 -2.65 6.41
C VAL A 180 -16.61 -2.80 6.48
N LEU A 181 -17.33 -1.79 6.00
CA LEU A 181 -18.79 -1.80 6.02
C LEU A 181 -19.36 -2.67 4.91
N ASP A 182 -20.42 -3.41 5.21
CA ASP A 182 -21.35 -3.92 4.22
C ASP A 182 -22.47 -2.89 3.96
N TRP A 183 -23.36 -3.18 3.02
CA TRP A 183 -24.33 -2.19 2.52
C TRP A 183 -25.34 -1.65 3.53
N GLU A 184 -25.66 -2.42 4.57
CA GLU A 184 -26.65 -2.05 5.60
C GLU A 184 -26.01 -1.49 6.87
N ASP A 185 -24.67 -1.49 6.95
CA ASP A 185 -23.96 -0.99 8.12
C ASP A 185 -23.99 0.54 8.18
N GLU A 186 -24.13 1.08 9.40
CA GLU A 186 -24.00 2.51 9.63
C GLU A 186 -22.56 2.99 9.42
N LEU A 187 -22.39 4.20 8.87
CA LEU A 187 -21.08 4.85 8.86
C LEU A 187 -20.58 5.06 10.30
N PRO A 188 -19.28 4.82 10.58
CA PRO A 188 -18.73 4.94 11.92
C PRO A 188 -18.83 6.38 12.42
N ARG A 189 -19.59 6.58 13.51
CA ARG A 189 -19.89 7.91 14.07
C ARG A 189 -18.65 8.73 14.39
N LYS A 190 -17.57 8.12 14.88
CA LYS A 190 -16.30 8.82 15.18
C LYS A 190 -15.70 9.44 13.92
N GLU A 191 -15.61 8.66 12.83
CA GLU A 191 -15.07 9.12 11.56
C GLU A 191 -15.99 10.20 10.94
N MET A 192 -17.31 9.99 11.01
CA MET A 192 -18.32 10.93 10.50
C MET A 192 -18.29 12.26 11.23
N ASN A 193 -18.25 12.27 12.56
CA ASN A 193 -18.24 13.50 13.35
C ASN A 193 -17.00 14.36 13.03
N LEU A 194 -15.83 13.72 12.89
CA LEU A 194 -14.60 14.42 12.50
C LEU A 194 -14.69 14.93 11.06
N ALA A 195 -15.17 14.11 10.12
CA ALA A 195 -15.34 14.49 8.72
C ALA A 195 -16.30 15.68 8.58
N GLU A 196 -17.44 15.67 9.29
CA GLU A 196 -18.39 16.76 9.30
C GLU A 196 -17.81 18.05 9.86
N LYS A 197 -17.11 17.96 11.01
CA LYS A 197 -16.44 19.09 11.65
C LYS A 197 -15.44 19.74 10.68
N HIS A 198 -14.58 18.95 10.07
CA HIS A 198 -13.56 19.47 9.15
C HIS A 198 -14.18 20.04 7.87
N CYS A 199 -15.23 19.42 7.32
CA CYS A 199 -15.94 19.98 6.17
C CYS A 199 -16.65 21.31 6.49
N GLN A 200 -17.17 21.50 7.71
CA GLN A 200 -17.79 22.78 8.11
C GLN A 200 -16.77 23.91 8.25
N MET A 201 -15.55 23.60 8.70
CA MET A 201 -14.46 24.57 8.85
C MET A 201 -13.76 24.89 7.52
N ALA A 202 -13.93 24.03 6.50
CA ALA A 202 -13.19 24.12 5.26
C ALA A 202 -13.60 25.32 4.41
N ASP A 203 -12.61 26.11 3.99
CA ASP A 203 -12.79 27.09 2.93
C ASP A 203 -12.63 26.48 1.53
N VAL A 204 -11.92 25.35 1.41
CA VAL A 204 -11.85 24.52 0.21
C VAL A 204 -11.97 23.04 0.55
N VAL A 205 -12.94 22.35 -0.06
CA VAL A 205 -12.99 20.88 -0.09
C VAL A 205 -12.63 20.38 -1.48
N LEU A 206 -11.54 19.62 -1.56
CA LEU A 206 -11.01 19.05 -2.79
C LEU A 206 -11.46 17.59 -2.95
N CYS A 207 -12.48 17.36 -3.78
CA CYS A 207 -12.98 16.03 -4.11
C CYS A 207 -12.14 15.38 -5.22
N LEU A 208 -11.49 14.26 -4.93
CA LEU A 208 -10.58 13.57 -5.84
C LEU A 208 -11.04 12.14 -6.13
N GLY A 209 -11.28 11.83 -7.40
CA GLY A 209 -11.52 10.45 -7.85
C GLY A 209 -12.73 9.78 -7.19
N THR A 210 -13.79 10.54 -6.91
CA THR A 210 -15.05 10.02 -6.37
C THR A 210 -16.20 10.42 -7.28
N SER A 211 -17.15 9.51 -7.49
CA SER A 211 -18.39 9.80 -8.23
C SER A 211 -19.42 10.56 -7.41
N LEU A 212 -19.21 10.72 -6.09
CA LEU A 212 -20.12 11.41 -5.17
C LEU A 212 -21.58 10.92 -5.24
N GLN A 213 -21.77 9.60 -5.37
CA GLN A 213 -23.11 8.99 -5.43
C GLN A 213 -23.59 8.41 -4.09
N ILE A 214 -22.69 7.85 -3.29
CA ILE A 214 -23.07 7.11 -2.07
C ILE A 214 -23.39 8.06 -0.91
N THR A 215 -24.65 8.02 -0.47
CA THR A 215 -25.17 8.73 0.70
C THR A 215 -24.83 7.94 1.98
N PRO A 216 -24.56 8.62 3.12
CA PRO A 216 -24.50 10.07 3.29
C PRO A 216 -23.14 10.70 2.96
N ALA A 217 -22.09 9.90 2.73
CA ALA A 217 -20.73 10.38 2.51
C ALA A 217 -20.61 11.44 1.39
N CYS A 218 -21.32 11.27 0.28
CA CYS A 218 -21.29 12.18 -0.86
C CYS A 218 -21.81 13.60 -0.58
N ASN A 219 -22.50 13.80 0.55
CA ASN A 219 -23.04 15.09 0.94
C ASN A 219 -22.09 15.85 1.88
N LEU A 220 -21.04 15.21 2.42
CA LEU A 220 -20.08 15.85 3.32
C LEU A 220 -19.41 17.09 2.70
N PRO A 221 -18.92 17.06 1.44
CA PRO A 221 -18.34 18.26 0.83
C PRO A 221 -19.29 19.47 0.82
N LEU A 222 -20.60 19.24 0.68
CA LEU A 222 -21.61 20.31 0.67
C LEU A 222 -21.73 21.06 2.01
N ARG A 223 -21.22 20.50 3.11
CA ARG A 223 -21.18 21.21 4.39
C ARG A 223 -20.25 22.43 4.35
N SER A 224 -19.19 22.40 3.55
CA SER A 224 -18.30 23.56 3.36
C SER A 224 -19.03 24.73 2.71
N VAL A 225 -19.83 24.46 1.67
CA VAL A 225 -20.62 25.50 0.97
C VAL A 225 -21.61 26.18 1.91
N ARG A 226 -22.21 25.43 2.83
CA ARG A 226 -23.10 26.01 3.86
C ARG A 226 -22.34 26.90 4.85
N GLY A 227 -21.04 26.64 5.06
CA GLY A 227 -20.14 27.46 5.87
C GLY A 227 -19.43 28.59 5.09
N GLY A 228 -19.78 28.80 3.81
CA GLY A 228 -19.16 29.83 2.96
C GLY A 228 -17.90 29.37 2.21
N GLY A 229 -17.50 28.11 2.34
CA GLY A 229 -16.39 27.51 1.60
C GLY A 229 -16.76 27.10 0.17
N GLU A 230 -15.76 26.62 -0.58
CA GLU A 230 -15.89 26.20 -1.96
C GLU A 230 -15.55 24.71 -2.14
N ILE A 231 -16.18 24.07 -3.14
CA ILE A 231 -15.87 22.69 -3.52
C ILE A 231 -15.17 22.69 -4.87
N VAL A 232 -14.10 21.92 -4.98
CA VAL A 232 -13.46 21.57 -6.24
C VAL A 232 -13.62 20.07 -6.49
N ILE A 233 -13.98 19.69 -7.71
CA ILE A 233 -14.14 18.29 -8.10
C ILE A 233 -13.14 17.96 -9.20
N VAL A 234 -12.30 16.96 -8.97
CA VAL A 234 -11.40 16.38 -9.98
C VAL A 234 -11.83 14.94 -10.21
N ASN A 235 -12.51 14.70 -11.34
CA ASN A 235 -13.04 13.38 -11.68
C ASN A 235 -13.21 13.25 -13.20
N LEU A 236 -12.95 12.06 -13.75
CA LEU A 236 -13.17 11.79 -15.18
C LEU A 236 -14.66 11.76 -15.54
N GLN A 237 -15.48 11.16 -14.68
CA GLN A 237 -16.93 11.08 -14.89
C GLN A 237 -17.63 12.29 -14.27
N LYS A 238 -18.81 12.64 -14.80
CA LYS A 238 -19.71 13.61 -14.17
C LYS A 238 -20.14 13.14 -12.78
N THR A 239 -20.36 14.08 -11.87
CA THR A 239 -20.85 13.78 -10.52
C THR A 239 -22.21 14.46 -10.26
N PRO A 240 -23.03 13.94 -9.34
CA PRO A 240 -24.27 14.62 -8.94
C PRO A 240 -24.05 16.01 -8.34
N LYS A 241 -22.82 16.37 -7.97
CA LYS A 241 -22.48 17.61 -7.26
C LYS A 241 -21.80 18.67 -8.15
N ASP A 242 -21.61 18.39 -9.44
CA ASP A 242 -20.90 19.29 -10.37
C ASP A 242 -21.47 20.71 -10.38
N LYS A 243 -22.81 20.86 -10.37
CA LYS A 243 -23.49 22.17 -10.35
C LYS A 243 -23.25 22.98 -9.07
N LYS A 244 -22.78 22.35 -7.99
CA LYS A 244 -22.48 22.99 -6.71
C LYS A 244 -20.98 23.28 -6.54
N ALA A 245 -20.13 22.77 -7.43
CA ALA A 245 -18.69 22.98 -7.36
C ALA A 245 -18.29 24.34 -7.97
N LYS A 246 -17.32 25.01 -7.34
CA LYS A 246 -16.71 26.23 -7.88
C LYS A 246 -15.83 25.94 -9.10
N LEU A 247 -15.26 24.74 -9.13
CA LEU A 247 -14.38 24.26 -10.20
C LEU A 247 -14.58 22.75 -10.37
N VAL A 248 -14.82 22.33 -11.61
CA VAL A 248 -14.84 20.93 -12.02
C VAL A 248 -13.72 20.73 -13.04
N ILE A 249 -12.84 19.76 -12.79
CA ILE A 249 -11.72 19.39 -13.64
C ILE A 249 -11.93 17.96 -14.11
N HIS A 250 -12.04 17.79 -15.43
CA HIS A 250 -12.16 16.49 -16.06
C HIS A 250 -10.77 16.05 -16.53
N GLY A 251 -10.06 15.32 -15.68
CA GLY A 251 -8.72 14.85 -15.96
C GLY A 251 -8.27 13.79 -14.96
N LEU A 252 -7.19 13.08 -15.31
CA LEU A 252 -6.55 12.13 -14.41
C LEU A 252 -6.07 12.87 -13.16
N VAL A 253 -6.48 12.38 -11.98
CA VAL A 253 -6.19 13.03 -10.70
C VAL A 253 -4.68 13.22 -10.52
N ASP A 254 -3.90 12.18 -10.81
CA ASP A 254 -2.44 12.22 -10.74
C ASP A 254 -1.85 13.36 -11.60
N LYS A 255 -2.33 13.54 -12.83
CA LYS A 255 -1.86 14.62 -13.73
C LYS A 255 -2.21 16.00 -13.18
N VAL A 256 -3.43 16.16 -12.66
CA VAL A 256 -3.90 17.44 -12.10
C VAL A 256 -3.08 17.80 -10.87
N ILE A 257 -2.90 16.87 -9.94
CA ILE A 257 -2.20 17.09 -8.69
C ILE A 257 -0.70 17.33 -8.91
N VAL A 258 -0.06 16.63 -9.85
CA VAL A 258 1.33 16.94 -10.25
C VAL A 258 1.45 18.38 -10.74
N GLY A 259 0.54 18.82 -11.62
CA GLY A 259 0.55 20.20 -12.10
C GLY A 259 0.35 21.23 -10.98
N VAL A 260 -0.52 20.93 -10.02
CA VAL A 260 -0.72 21.78 -8.82
C VAL A 260 0.56 21.85 -8.00
N MET A 261 1.17 20.71 -7.65
CA MET A 261 2.39 20.66 -6.84
C MET A 261 3.56 21.40 -7.51
N GLN A 262 3.67 21.33 -8.85
CA GLN A 262 4.64 22.10 -9.62
C GLN A 262 4.43 23.61 -9.50
N ILE A 263 3.19 24.09 -9.60
CA ILE A 263 2.87 25.53 -9.47
C ILE A 263 3.12 26.02 -8.05
N LEU A 264 2.82 25.20 -7.05
CA LEU A 264 3.11 25.50 -5.64
C LEU A 264 4.61 25.36 -5.31
N ASN A 265 5.45 24.94 -6.27
CA ASN A 265 6.87 24.67 -6.09
C ASN A 265 7.15 23.67 -4.94
N MET A 266 6.30 22.64 -4.81
CA MET A 266 6.38 21.63 -3.78
C MET A 266 6.84 20.30 -4.37
N ARG A 267 7.84 19.67 -3.75
CA ARG A 267 8.35 18.37 -4.18
C ARG A 267 7.52 17.25 -3.55
N ILE A 268 6.98 16.37 -4.39
CA ILE A 268 6.30 15.16 -3.91
C ILE A 268 7.36 14.18 -3.36
N PRO A 269 7.27 13.77 -2.08
CA PRO A 269 8.25 12.88 -1.48
C PRO A 269 8.15 11.46 -2.06
N PRO A 270 9.28 10.71 -2.13
CA PRO A 270 9.24 9.30 -2.49
C PRO A 270 8.49 8.49 -1.43
N TYR A 271 7.94 7.36 -1.85
CA TYR A 271 7.35 6.38 -0.95
C TYR A 271 8.36 5.26 -0.70
N VAL A 272 8.68 5.00 0.56
CA VAL A 272 9.56 3.90 0.97
C VAL A 272 8.73 2.91 1.78
N ARG A 273 8.56 1.71 1.24
CA ARG A 273 7.85 0.62 1.91
C ARG A 273 8.76 -0.09 2.88
N ILE A 274 8.36 -0.12 4.14
CA ILE A 274 9.01 -0.89 5.21
C ILE A 274 8.06 -2.00 5.62
N ASP A 275 8.48 -3.25 5.46
CA ASP A 275 7.76 -4.42 5.96
C ASP A 275 8.45 -4.94 7.23
N LEU A 276 7.68 -5.58 8.12
CA LEU A 276 8.16 -6.11 9.40
C LEU A 276 8.03 -7.62 9.46
N PHE A 277 9.00 -8.28 10.10
CA PHE A 277 8.88 -9.68 10.43
C PHE A 277 9.57 -9.96 11.76
N GLN A 278 9.25 -11.12 12.34
CA GLN A 278 9.80 -11.56 13.62
C GLN A 278 10.49 -12.90 13.43
N ILE A 279 11.66 -13.03 14.04
CA ILE A 279 12.34 -14.29 14.24
C ILE A 279 12.19 -14.70 15.70
N ILE A 280 11.62 -15.87 15.94
CA ILE A 280 11.53 -16.47 17.27
C ILE A 280 12.50 -17.64 17.35
N TYR A 281 13.50 -17.50 18.20
CA TYR A 281 14.42 -18.57 18.56
C TYR A 281 13.96 -19.21 19.88
N GLY A 282 13.97 -20.53 19.95
CA GLY A 282 13.66 -21.29 21.15
C GLY A 282 14.69 -22.38 21.37
N CYS A 283 15.12 -22.58 22.62
CA CYS A 283 16.03 -23.65 23.01
C CYS A 283 15.57 -24.29 24.32
N ASN A 284 15.65 -25.62 24.41
CA ASN A 284 15.50 -26.36 25.66
C ASN A 284 16.75 -27.20 25.89
N SER A 285 17.43 -26.95 27.01
CA SER A 285 18.80 -27.43 27.27
C SER A 285 18.90 -28.36 28.49
N GLY A 286 17.98 -29.33 28.60
CA GLY A 286 17.90 -30.26 29.74
C GLY A 286 18.95 -31.40 29.79
N GLY A 287 19.97 -31.43 28.93
CA GLY A 287 20.97 -32.52 28.89
C GLY A 287 22.09 -32.33 27.86
N LYS A 288 22.73 -33.44 27.42
CA LYS A 288 23.79 -33.47 26.38
C LYS A 288 23.32 -32.93 25.03
N TYR A 289 22.04 -33.11 24.73
CA TYR A 289 21.38 -32.62 23.53
C TYR A 289 20.55 -31.37 23.85
N ALA A 290 20.59 -30.40 22.95
CA ALA A 290 19.72 -29.23 22.97
C ALA A 290 18.74 -29.31 21.80
N ARG A 291 17.45 -29.26 22.12
CA ARG A 291 16.40 -29.08 21.12
C ARG A 291 16.20 -27.60 20.92
N TRP A 292 16.29 -27.17 19.67
CA TRP A 292 16.10 -25.78 19.32
C TRP A 292 15.14 -25.63 18.14
N SER A 293 14.56 -24.45 18.05
CA SER A 293 13.64 -24.07 17.00
C SER A 293 13.88 -22.65 16.56
N ILE A 294 13.80 -22.42 15.25
CA ILE A 294 13.71 -21.08 14.67
C ILE A 294 12.37 -20.98 13.96
N LYS A 295 11.66 -19.87 14.18
CA LYS A 295 10.46 -19.51 13.45
C LYS A 295 10.62 -18.13 12.83
N VAL A 296 10.22 -17.97 11.57
CA VAL A 296 10.01 -16.67 10.93
C VAL A 296 8.50 -16.46 10.80
N CYS A 297 7.97 -15.42 11.43
CA CYS A 297 6.53 -15.16 11.50
C CYS A 297 6.20 -13.65 11.49
N SER A 298 4.92 -13.34 11.36
CA SER A 298 4.41 -11.97 11.42
C SER A 298 4.57 -11.36 12.81
N VAL A 299 4.84 -10.06 12.86
CA VAL A 299 4.82 -9.27 14.10
C VAL A 299 3.42 -9.17 14.72
N HIS A 300 2.38 -9.51 13.96
CA HIS A 300 0.99 -9.52 14.41
C HIS A 300 0.59 -10.83 15.10
N GLY A 301 1.49 -11.83 15.16
CA GLY A 301 1.31 -13.10 15.86
C GLY A 301 1.80 -14.30 15.05
N GLU A 302 2.13 -15.40 15.73
CA GLU A 302 2.68 -16.61 15.09
C GLU A 302 1.74 -17.25 14.05
N SER A 303 0.43 -17.04 14.18
CA SER A 303 -0.60 -17.55 13.24
C SER A 303 -1.07 -16.51 12.24
N ALA A 304 -0.54 -15.28 12.29
CA ALA A 304 -0.93 -14.22 11.37
C ALA A 304 -0.15 -14.36 10.05
N PRO A 305 -0.77 -14.04 8.91
CA PRO A 305 -0.09 -14.07 7.61
C PRO A 305 1.14 -13.16 7.58
N LEU A 306 2.17 -13.59 6.86
CA LEU A 306 3.37 -12.82 6.54
C LEU A 306 3.51 -12.73 5.01
N PRO A 307 2.72 -11.86 4.34
CA PRO A 307 2.47 -11.99 2.90
C PRO A 307 3.69 -11.70 2.01
N PHE A 308 4.64 -10.88 2.47
CA PHE A 308 5.80 -10.48 1.65
C PHE A 308 6.94 -11.51 1.65
N ILE A 309 6.88 -12.57 2.47
CA ILE A 309 7.87 -13.66 2.47
C ILE A 309 7.24 -14.91 1.86
N GLN A 310 7.83 -15.39 0.78
CA GLN A 310 7.39 -16.58 0.06
C GLN A 310 7.96 -17.86 0.66
N SER A 311 9.26 -17.88 0.94
CA SER A 311 9.93 -19.03 1.53
C SER A 311 11.17 -18.63 2.33
N VAL A 312 11.61 -19.52 3.23
CA VAL A 312 12.81 -19.34 4.04
C VAL A 312 13.74 -20.52 3.83
N GLU A 313 14.93 -20.26 3.31
CA GLU A 313 16.01 -21.24 3.25
C GLU A 313 16.89 -21.09 4.50
N VAL A 314 17.09 -22.19 5.22
CA VAL A 314 17.90 -22.26 6.44
C VAL A 314 19.14 -23.09 6.16
N SER A 315 20.32 -22.46 6.25
CA SER A 315 21.61 -23.11 6.00
C SER A 315 22.57 -22.97 7.19
N PHE A 316 23.60 -23.82 7.19
CA PHE A 316 24.56 -23.96 8.28
C PHE A 316 26.00 -23.94 7.72
N PRO A 317 26.55 -22.76 7.37
CA PRO A 317 27.82 -22.68 6.65
C PRO A 317 28.99 -23.37 7.36
N GLU A 318 28.97 -23.40 8.69
CA GLU A 318 30.04 -23.95 9.53
C GLU A 318 29.80 -25.42 9.94
N ARG A 319 28.66 -26.01 9.52
CA ARG A 319 28.23 -27.35 9.92
C ARG A 319 27.75 -28.14 8.69
N PRO A 320 28.66 -28.63 7.83
CA PRO A 320 28.30 -29.34 6.60
C PRO A 320 27.49 -30.63 6.85
N GLU A 321 27.55 -31.18 8.07
CA GLU A 321 26.74 -32.31 8.50
C GLU A 321 25.23 -31.98 8.60
N LEU A 322 24.87 -30.69 8.71
CA LEU A 322 23.49 -30.24 8.84
C LEU A 322 22.89 -29.92 7.47
N LYS A 323 21.86 -30.68 7.10
CA LYS A 323 21.11 -30.44 5.86
C LYS A 323 20.38 -29.10 5.90
N THR A 324 20.59 -28.30 4.86
CA THR A 324 19.78 -27.13 4.53
C THR A 324 18.30 -27.49 4.49
N ALA A 325 17.45 -26.59 4.95
CA ALA A 325 16.00 -26.76 4.92
C ALA A 325 15.35 -25.62 4.14
N LEU A 326 14.45 -25.95 3.21
CA LEU A 326 13.57 -24.98 2.54
C LEU A 326 12.21 -25.03 3.22
N LEU A 327 11.74 -23.88 3.72
CA LEU A 327 10.46 -23.72 4.40
C LEU A 327 9.52 -22.93 3.49
N GLU A 328 8.49 -23.60 2.96
CA GLU A 328 7.53 -22.99 2.01
C GLU A 328 6.13 -22.76 2.63
N GLN A 329 5.91 -23.24 3.85
CA GLN A 329 4.64 -23.12 4.54
C GLN A 329 4.76 -22.24 5.78
N GLN A 330 3.82 -21.32 5.95
CA GLN A 330 3.72 -20.46 7.11
C GLN A 330 2.98 -21.15 8.28
N PRO A 331 3.40 -20.92 9.54
CA PRO A 331 4.61 -20.20 9.94
C PRO A 331 5.88 -20.97 9.57
N PHE A 332 6.88 -20.27 9.04
CA PHE A 332 8.14 -20.89 8.62
C PHE A 332 8.92 -21.35 9.84
N SER A 333 8.88 -22.64 10.16
CA SER A 333 9.44 -23.19 11.39
C SER A 333 10.39 -24.34 11.11
N LEU A 334 11.62 -24.26 11.64
CA LEU A 334 12.56 -25.37 11.70
C LEU A 334 12.77 -25.80 13.14
N LYS A 335 12.76 -27.10 13.41
CA LYS A 335 13.13 -27.70 14.69
C LYS A 335 14.25 -28.70 14.47
N ARG A 336 15.28 -28.66 15.32
CA ARG A 336 16.43 -29.59 15.28
C ARG A 336 16.88 -29.95 16.69
N GLU A 337 17.63 -31.04 16.79
CA GLU A 337 18.27 -31.49 18.02
C GLU A 337 19.76 -31.66 17.74
N LEU A 338 20.60 -31.04 18.56
CA LEU A 338 22.07 -31.06 18.40
C LEU A 338 22.75 -31.29 19.74
N ILE A 339 23.95 -31.87 19.71
CA ILE A 339 24.80 -31.97 20.89
C ILE A 339 25.34 -30.57 21.23
N ARG A 340 25.33 -30.20 22.51
CA ARG A 340 25.73 -28.88 23.04
C ARG A 340 27.24 -28.56 22.96
N THR A 341 27.97 -29.09 21.99
CA THR A 341 29.44 -28.98 21.99
C THR A 341 29.97 -27.65 21.48
N ARG A 342 29.32 -27.00 20.49
CA ARG A 342 29.75 -25.70 19.95
C ARG A 342 28.58 -24.90 19.37
N PRO A 343 28.63 -23.56 19.39
CA PRO A 343 27.69 -22.70 18.67
C PRO A 343 27.56 -23.09 17.19
N VAL A 344 26.44 -22.72 16.60
CA VAL A 344 26.14 -22.94 15.18
C VAL A 344 25.74 -21.61 14.57
N LYS A 345 26.47 -21.16 13.55
CA LYS A 345 26.02 -20.05 12.71
C LYS A 345 24.88 -20.54 11.81
N VAL A 346 23.70 -19.97 12.00
CA VAL A 346 22.52 -20.22 11.16
C VAL A 346 22.33 -19.03 10.22
N VAL A 347 22.14 -19.31 8.95
CA VAL A 347 21.86 -18.30 7.94
C VAL A 347 20.45 -18.53 7.41
N LEU A 348 19.61 -17.50 7.55
CA LEU A 348 18.25 -17.47 7.02
C LEU A 348 18.24 -16.63 5.76
N LYS A 349 18.01 -17.25 4.61
CA LYS A 349 17.73 -16.54 3.36
C LYS A 349 16.21 -16.46 3.20
N LEU A 350 15.69 -15.24 3.32
CA LEU A 350 14.26 -14.94 3.23
C LEU A 350 13.96 -14.56 1.78
N ASN A 351 13.28 -15.43 1.04
CA ASN A 351 12.87 -15.15 -0.33
C ASN A 351 11.55 -14.37 -0.31
N PHE A 352 11.51 -13.24 -1.00
CA PHE A 352 10.35 -12.36 -1.00
C PHE A 352 9.33 -12.74 -2.07
N SER A 353 8.06 -12.45 -1.76
CA SER A 353 6.93 -12.63 -2.68
C SER A 353 6.94 -11.58 -3.78
N ASP A 354 6.19 -11.85 -4.86
CA ASP A 354 5.97 -10.94 -5.97
C ASP A 354 5.56 -9.52 -5.50
N GLY A 355 6.07 -8.50 -6.20
CA GLY A 355 5.83 -7.09 -5.89
C GLY A 355 6.82 -6.48 -4.88
N CYS A 356 7.80 -7.23 -4.38
CA CYS A 356 9.00 -6.66 -3.75
C CYS A 356 10.01 -6.23 -4.82
N ALA A 357 10.76 -5.15 -4.58
CA ALA A 357 11.81 -4.70 -5.51
C ALA A 357 13.10 -5.52 -5.37
N CYS A 358 13.33 -6.11 -4.20
CA CYS A 358 14.38 -7.10 -3.95
C CYS A 358 13.80 -8.52 -3.97
N HIS A 359 14.64 -9.51 -4.30
CA HIS A 359 14.23 -10.92 -4.39
C HIS A 359 14.41 -11.68 -3.07
N PHE A 360 15.42 -11.31 -2.28
CA PHE A 360 15.68 -11.93 -0.98
C PHE A 360 16.47 -11.00 -0.06
N THR A 361 16.54 -11.36 1.22
CA THR A 361 17.55 -10.86 2.16
C THR A 361 18.12 -12.02 2.97
N THR A 362 19.21 -11.78 3.69
CA THR A 362 19.85 -12.75 4.54
C THR A 362 19.95 -12.23 5.96
N VAL A 363 19.59 -13.07 6.93
CA VAL A 363 19.77 -12.81 8.37
C VAL A 363 20.69 -13.87 8.93
N GLU A 364 21.78 -13.44 9.55
CA GLU A 364 22.69 -14.33 10.27
C GLU A 364 22.32 -14.37 11.75
N LEU A 365 22.20 -15.58 12.30
CA LEU A 365 21.85 -15.81 13.69
C LEU A 365 22.89 -16.74 14.33
N PRO A 366 23.61 -16.28 15.37
CA PRO A 366 24.39 -17.19 16.20
C PRO A 366 23.46 -18.03 17.07
N VAL A 367 23.55 -19.35 16.96
CA VAL A 367 22.88 -20.32 17.85
C VAL A 367 23.93 -20.89 18.79
N ASP A 368 24.15 -20.23 19.92
CA ASP A 368 25.09 -20.63 20.98
C ASP A 368 24.42 -21.46 22.10
N PHE A 369 23.13 -21.78 21.93
CA PHE A 369 22.27 -22.46 22.91
C PHE A 369 22.13 -21.70 24.25
N GLN A 370 22.51 -20.42 24.27
CA GLN A 370 22.30 -19.50 25.37
C GLN A 370 21.38 -18.38 24.88
N ALA A 371 20.31 -18.05 25.59
CA ALA A 371 19.66 -16.76 25.28
C ALA A 371 20.52 -15.65 25.88
N SER A 372 20.80 -14.64 25.06
CA SER A 372 21.43 -13.41 25.53
C SER A 372 20.43 -12.64 26.41
N ALA A 373 20.90 -12.09 27.51
CA ALA A 373 20.11 -11.22 28.38
C ALA A 373 19.94 -9.80 27.80
N ASP A 374 20.50 -9.54 26.62
CA ASP A 374 20.51 -8.22 26.01
C ASP A 374 19.11 -7.89 25.51
N TYR A 375 18.44 -7.03 26.26
CA TYR A 375 17.23 -6.37 25.83
C TYR A 375 17.60 -5.21 24.92
N VAL A 376 17.12 -5.23 23.68
CA VAL A 376 17.28 -4.11 22.74
C VAL A 376 15.88 -3.66 22.36
N SER A 377 15.53 -2.43 22.67
CA SER A 377 14.31 -1.81 22.20
C SER A 377 14.65 -0.44 21.65
N ARG A 378 14.41 -0.25 20.35
CA ARG A 378 14.61 1.03 19.68
C ARG A 378 13.25 1.64 19.41
N GLU A 379 13.18 2.97 19.46
CA GLU A 379 11.98 3.66 19.05
C GLU A 379 11.73 3.41 17.55
N ARG A 380 10.57 2.82 17.21
CA ARG A 380 10.24 2.38 15.85
C ARG A 380 10.34 3.52 14.84
N ASN A 381 9.88 4.71 15.23
CA ASN A 381 9.89 5.91 14.38
C ASN A 381 11.32 6.28 13.96
N VAL A 382 12.28 6.21 14.88
CA VAL A 382 13.70 6.51 14.61
C VAL A 382 14.28 5.47 13.66
N VAL A 383 14.02 4.17 13.89
CA VAL A 383 14.49 3.10 12.99
C VAL A 383 13.93 3.28 11.58
N PHE A 384 12.63 3.57 11.47
CA PHE A 384 11.99 3.74 10.18
C PHE A 384 12.50 4.98 9.45
N GLN A 385 12.72 6.08 10.17
CA GLN A 385 13.27 7.29 9.57
C GLN A 385 14.69 7.07 9.05
N ASN A 386 15.56 6.41 9.83
CA ASN A 386 16.91 6.06 9.40
C ASN A 386 16.92 5.16 8.16
N LEU A 387 16.03 4.17 8.10
CA LEU A 387 15.87 3.31 6.92
C LEU A 387 15.42 4.11 5.70
N ARG A 388 14.43 5.00 5.85
CA ARG A 388 13.96 5.89 4.77
C ARG A 388 15.09 6.77 4.25
N ASP A 389 15.81 7.45 5.14
CA ASP A 389 16.87 8.38 4.75
C ASP A 389 18.03 7.66 4.07
N THR A 390 18.38 6.47 4.56
CA THR A 390 19.43 5.63 3.94
C THR A 390 19.01 5.16 2.56
N THR A 391 17.80 4.62 2.42
CA THR A 391 17.25 4.18 1.13
C THR A 391 17.15 5.31 0.12
N VAL A 392 16.66 6.49 0.52
CA VAL A 392 16.53 7.63 -0.41
C VAL A 392 17.90 8.12 -0.87
N LYS A 393 18.93 8.06 -0.01
CA LYS A 393 20.31 8.42 -0.39
C LYS A 393 20.96 7.38 -1.30
N SER A 394 20.75 6.09 -1.03
CA SER A 394 21.40 5.00 -1.76
C SER A 394 20.62 4.50 -2.98
N ASN A 395 19.35 4.89 -3.08
CA ASN A 395 18.36 4.40 -4.05
C ASN A 395 18.32 2.87 -4.16
N CYS A 396 18.39 2.15 -3.03
CA CYS A 396 18.37 0.69 -3.02
C CYS A 396 17.50 0.10 -1.91
N CYS A 397 16.88 -1.04 -2.21
CA CYS A 397 16.06 -1.83 -1.29
C CYS A 397 16.90 -2.92 -0.60
N GLY A 398 16.34 -3.59 0.40
CA GLY A 398 16.98 -4.66 1.16
C GLY A 398 17.67 -4.22 2.44
N HIS A 399 17.73 -2.91 2.72
CA HIS A 399 18.22 -2.37 4.00
C HIS A 399 17.39 -2.92 5.15
N LEU A 400 18.06 -3.56 6.10
CA LEU A 400 17.49 -4.30 7.22
C LEU A 400 17.99 -3.71 8.54
N SER A 401 17.10 -3.54 9.52
CA SER A 401 17.47 -3.14 10.88
C SER A 401 16.66 -3.91 11.91
N VAL A 402 17.31 -4.22 13.04
CA VAL A 402 16.61 -4.73 14.24
C VAL A 402 15.85 -3.58 14.89
N VAL A 403 14.59 -3.83 15.22
CA VAL A 403 13.68 -2.91 15.91
C VAL A 403 13.62 -3.23 17.40
N GLU A 404 13.41 -4.50 17.73
CA GLU A 404 13.24 -4.99 19.09
C GLU A 404 13.85 -6.40 19.24
N LYS A 405 14.47 -6.67 20.39
CA LYS A 405 14.97 -7.96 20.85
C LYS A 405 14.45 -8.16 22.27
N LYS A 406 13.70 -9.25 22.48
CA LYS A 406 13.01 -9.52 23.75
C LYS A 406 13.05 -10.99 24.12
N LEU A 407 13.29 -11.26 25.41
CA LEU A 407 13.13 -12.59 26.00
C LEU A 407 11.64 -12.87 26.26
N LEU A 408 11.15 -14.01 25.79
CA LEU A 408 9.77 -14.46 25.96
C LEU A 408 9.66 -15.40 27.17
N SER A 409 8.49 -15.40 27.81
CA SER A 409 8.16 -16.35 28.88
C SER A 409 8.27 -17.77 28.36
N ALA A 410 9.06 -18.59 29.04
CA ALA A 410 9.30 -19.97 28.67
C ALA A 410 8.46 -20.94 29.50
N PRO A 411 8.02 -22.09 28.93
CA PRO A 411 7.19 -23.06 29.64
C PRO A 411 7.93 -23.85 30.72
N ALA A 412 9.27 -23.80 30.76
CA ALA A 412 10.11 -24.46 31.75
C ALA A 412 11.35 -23.61 32.05
N PRO A 413 11.96 -23.71 33.25
CA PRO A 413 13.17 -22.96 33.61
C PRO A 413 14.37 -23.23 32.69
N THR A 414 14.45 -24.43 32.11
CA THR A 414 15.50 -24.85 31.18
C THR A 414 15.21 -24.46 29.72
N ALA A 415 14.00 -23.98 29.44
CA ALA A 415 13.62 -23.49 28.14
C ALA A 415 13.86 -21.98 28.07
N LYS A 416 14.46 -21.52 26.98
CA LYS A 416 14.64 -20.10 26.68
C LYS A 416 14.00 -19.81 25.33
N ARG A 417 13.27 -18.70 25.24
CA ARG A 417 12.65 -18.23 24.00
C ARG A 417 12.98 -16.76 23.83
N GLU A 418 13.42 -16.40 22.64
CA GLU A 418 13.83 -15.05 22.29
C GLU A 418 13.13 -14.64 20.99
N SER A 419 12.73 -13.38 20.92
CA SER A 419 12.08 -12.76 19.77
C SER A 419 12.95 -11.60 19.29
N MET A 420 13.22 -11.56 18.00
CA MET A 420 13.82 -10.41 17.31
C MET A 420 12.88 -9.90 16.22
N ILE A 421 12.50 -8.63 16.28
CA ILE A 421 11.71 -7.95 15.26
C ILE A 421 12.64 -7.19 14.33
N TYR A 422 12.46 -7.38 13.04
CA TYR A 422 13.22 -6.76 11.98
C TYR A 422 12.32 -5.86 11.14
N ALA A 423 12.89 -4.75 10.68
CA ALA A 423 12.33 -3.87 9.68
C ALA A 423 13.19 -3.91 8.42
N ILE A 424 12.55 -4.08 7.26
CA ILE A 424 13.22 -4.14 5.97
C ILE A 424 12.55 -3.25 4.94
N VAL A 425 13.36 -2.55 4.15
CA VAL A 425 12.89 -1.79 2.99
C VAL A 425 12.71 -2.74 1.81
N THR A 426 11.47 -2.95 1.38
CA THR A 426 11.15 -3.87 0.27
C THR A 426 10.93 -3.14 -1.06
N ASN A 427 10.54 -1.87 -1.02
CA ASN A 427 10.33 -1.04 -2.21
C ASN A 427 10.65 0.43 -1.94
N ILE A 428 11.06 1.13 -2.99
CA ILE A 428 11.04 2.58 -3.09
C ILE A 428 10.31 2.96 -4.39
N ILE A 429 9.42 3.95 -4.32
CA ILE A 429 8.85 4.61 -5.48
C ILE A 429 9.28 6.07 -5.44
N GLU A 430 9.92 6.51 -6.52
CA GLU A 430 10.13 7.91 -6.79
C GLU A 430 9.02 8.46 -7.69
N TYR A 431 8.58 9.68 -7.39
CA TYR A 431 7.58 10.40 -8.16
C TYR A 431 8.20 11.58 -8.95
N ALA A 432 9.53 11.67 -8.96
CA ALA A 432 10.26 12.72 -9.65
C ALA A 432 10.16 12.54 -11.18
N GLY A 433 9.98 13.64 -11.90
CA GLY A 433 10.17 13.66 -13.36
C GLY A 433 9.06 13.02 -14.19
N LEU A 434 7.80 13.42 -13.98
CA LEU A 434 6.82 13.41 -15.08
C LEU A 434 6.91 14.75 -15.83
N PRO A 435 7.83 14.91 -16.81
CA PRO A 435 7.75 16.05 -17.70
C PRO A 435 6.45 15.91 -18.51
N LEU A 436 5.66 16.98 -18.57
CA LEU A 436 4.42 17.06 -19.36
C LEU A 436 4.62 16.61 -20.82
N SER A 437 5.84 16.67 -21.35
CA SER A 437 6.18 16.34 -22.74
C SER A 437 5.98 14.86 -23.11
N ASN A 438 6.20 13.91 -22.19
CA ASN A 438 6.10 12.48 -22.51
C ASN A 438 4.68 11.92 -22.49
N TRP A 439 3.71 12.66 -21.94
CA TRP A 439 2.30 12.25 -21.89
C TRP A 439 1.47 12.89 -23.02
N LEU A 440 1.95 13.96 -23.64
CA LEU A 440 1.30 14.58 -24.80
C LEU A 440 1.55 13.83 -26.12
N SER A 441 2.60 13.00 -26.19
CA SER A 441 2.96 12.26 -27.42
C SER A 441 2.19 10.94 -27.62
N LYS A 442 1.47 10.44 -26.61
CA LYS A 442 0.81 9.11 -26.66
C LYS A 442 -0.70 9.11 -26.84
N ILE A 443 -1.33 10.26 -27.14
CA ILE A 443 -2.74 10.30 -27.52
C ILE A 443 -2.88 11.09 -28.82
N ASN A 444 -2.59 10.41 -29.93
CA ASN A 444 -3.05 10.84 -31.25
C ASN A 444 -3.74 9.65 -31.94
N PRO A 445 -5.09 9.56 -31.91
CA PRO A 445 -5.78 8.58 -32.73
C PRO A 445 -5.67 9.02 -34.19
N LYS A 446 -5.11 8.14 -35.00
CA LYS A 446 -4.89 8.26 -36.45
C LYS A 446 -5.99 9.07 -37.17
N GLY A 447 -5.68 10.33 -37.47
CA GLY A 447 -6.36 11.12 -38.49
C GLY A 447 -5.59 11.03 -39.80
N LYS A 448 -6.06 10.23 -40.75
CA LYS A 448 -5.60 10.26 -42.14
C LYS A 448 -5.76 11.69 -42.68
N ARG A 449 -4.70 12.29 -43.22
CA ARG A 449 -4.76 13.21 -44.37
C ARG A 449 -3.37 13.56 -44.92
N GLY A 450 -3.16 13.19 -46.18
CA GLY A 450 -2.53 14.01 -47.21
C GLY A 450 -1.05 14.31 -47.07
N SER A 451 -0.22 13.47 -47.67
CA SER A 451 1.15 13.79 -48.05
C SER A 451 1.17 14.99 -49.02
N ARG A 452 1.92 16.04 -48.67
CA ARG A 452 2.51 16.96 -49.65
C ARG A 452 4.03 16.90 -49.51
N LYS A 453 4.65 16.41 -50.58
CA LYS A 453 6.10 16.37 -50.80
C LYS A 453 6.66 17.80 -50.76
N VAL A 454 7.74 18.00 -50.01
CA VAL A 454 8.72 19.04 -50.30
C VAL A 454 10.09 18.36 -50.36
N LYS A 455 10.66 18.36 -51.56
CA LYS A 455 12.06 18.00 -51.84
C LYS A 455 12.96 19.09 -51.28
N LEU A 456 13.99 18.72 -50.55
CA LEU A 456 15.24 19.49 -50.47
C LEU A 456 16.41 18.51 -50.67
N LEU A 457 17.32 18.92 -51.55
CA LEU A 457 18.49 18.22 -52.06
C LEU A 457 19.73 18.49 -51.18
N GLY A 458 20.65 17.52 -51.14
CA GLY A 458 22.09 17.63 -50.80
C GLY A 458 22.40 17.86 -49.31
N ASP A 459 23.37 17.23 -48.64
CA ASP A 459 24.54 16.48 -49.09
C ASP A 459 24.98 15.46 -48.03
N GLY A 460 25.84 14.53 -48.44
CA GLY A 460 26.20 13.29 -47.75
C GLY A 460 26.93 13.44 -46.41
N ASN A 461 26.80 12.43 -45.56
CA ASN A 461 27.85 11.42 -45.45
C ASN A 461 27.38 10.18 -44.69
N VAL A 462 27.77 9.03 -45.24
CA VAL A 462 27.47 7.66 -44.80
C VAL A 462 28.57 7.19 -43.87
N VAL A 463 28.21 6.59 -42.73
CA VAL A 463 28.96 5.46 -42.16
C VAL A 463 27.97 4.42 -41.63
N LYS A 464 27.94 3.26 -42.31
CA LYS A 464 27.31 2.00 -41.89
C LYS A 464 28.26 1.22 -40.98
N LYS A 465 27.71 0.42 -40.06
CA LYS A 465 28.15 -0.95 -39.69
C LYS A 465 27.09 -1.55 -38.73
N HIS A 466 26.22 -2.43 -39.23
CA HIS A 466 26.35 -3.89 -39.34
C HIS A 466 25.68 -4.60 -38.15
N GLU A 467 24.45 -5.06 -38.40
CA GLU A 467 23.82 -6.19 -37.71
C GLU A 467 24.44 -7.48 -38.27
N ASP A 468 24.70 -8.45 -37.39
CA ASP A 468 24.80 -9.86 -37.78
C ASP A 468 23.95 -10.71 -36.83
N VAL A 469 23.14 -11.52 -37.49
CA VAL A 469 22.22 -12.54 -36.97
C VAL A 469 22.99 -13.85 -36.82
N ILE A 470 22.91 -14.53 -35.67
CA ILE A 470 23.04 -15.99 -35.62
C ILE A 470 21.97 -16.57 -34.70
N SER A 471 21.06 -17.29 -35.32
CA SER A 471 20.11 -18.23 -34.74
C SER A 471 20.77 -19.60 -34.51
N SER A 472 20.48 -20.25 -33.38
CA SER A 472 20.27 -21.71 -33.36
C SER A 472 19.51 -22.12 -32.09
N GLU A 473 18.42 -22.84 -32.32
CA GLU A 473 17.55 -23.46 -31.32
C GLU A 473 18.15 -24.78 -30.79
N THR A 474 17.87 -25.14 -29.54
CA THR A 474 17.41 -26.51 -29.21
C THR A 474 16.69 -26.55 -27.85
N PRO A 475 15.52 -27.23 -27.73
CA PRO A 475 14.72 -27.23 -26.50
C PRO A 475 15.02 -28.44 -25.59
N LEU A 476 15.15 -28.19 -24.29
CA LEU A 476 15.32 -29.24 -23.27
C LEU A 476 13.97 -29.78 -22.76
N LYS A 477 13.86 -31.11 -22.82
CA LYS A 477 12.71 -31.94 -22.44
C LYS A 477 12.39 -31.85 -20.94
N LYS A 478 11.09 -31.79 -20.62
CA LYS A 478 10.53 -32.04 -19.28
C LYS A 478 10.57 -33.53 -18.94
N VAL A 479 11.10 -33.88 -17.78
CA VAL A 479 11.00 -35.21 -17.16
C VAL A 479 9.93 -35.14 -16.06
N ARG A 480 8.96 -36.05 -16.10
CA ARG A 480 8.00 -36.32 -15.02
C ARG A 480 8.68 -37.22 -13.97
N ALA A 481 8.51 -36.89 -12.70
CA ALA A 481 8.82 -37.79 -11.59
C ALA A 481 7.51 -38.34 -11.01
N TYR A 482 7.54 -39.64 -10.72
CA TYR A 482 6.50 -40.43 -10.04
C TYR A 482 6.43 -40.10 -8.55
#